data_AF-A0A936EEQ8-F1
#
_entry.id   AF-A0A936EEQ8-F1
#
_cell.length_a   1.000
_cell.length_b   1.000
_cell.length_c   1.000
_cell.angle_alpha   90.00
_cell.angle_beta   90.00
_cell.angle_gamma   90.00
#
_symmetry.space_group_name_H-M   'P 1'
#
loop_
_entity.id
_entity.type
_entity.pdbx_description
1 polymer ?
#
loop_
_entity_poly.entity_id
_entity_poly.type
_entity_poly.pdbx_seq_one_letter_code
_entity_poly.pdbx_strand_id
1 'polypeptide(L)'
;MKPRFLSLVAAGAAIVFLTGCGSGNGASAHADAASHGAEPPPAVVFKAGRGLQLSPTAAAHIGLSTTEVATRDLPGAIGVPAIPASALLRTVRGDFVFVANGGWLLRTPVVVGAVDSGWVEVKDGLYEGDTVVALGTRALWLAEIQAVNGGVSCTHGH
;
A
#
# COMPACT_ATOMS: atom_id res chain seq x y z
N MET A 1 -2.08 61.79 -49.46
CA MET A 1 -2.76 62.57 -48.41
C MET A 1 -2.05 62.32 -47.08
N LYS A 2 -1.59 63.39 -46.43
CA LYS A 2 -1.08 63.42 -45.05
C LYS A 2 -2.24 63.94 -44.18
N PRO A 3 -2.25 63.60 -42.89
CA PRO A 3 -2.07 64.69 -41.94
C PRO A 3 -1.04 64.39 -40.85
N ARG A 4 -0.45 65.49 -40.38
CA ARG A 4 0.46 65.67 -39.25
C ARG A 4 -0.37 66.16 -38.05
N PHE A 5 -0.06 65.74 -36.81
CA PHE A 5 -0.23 66.47 -35.54
C PHE A 5 0.59 65.68 -34.49
N LEU A 6 1.72 66.11 -33.92
CA LEU A 6 2.13 67.31 -33.16
C LEU A 6 1.70 67.27 -31.67
N SER A 7 2.72 67.36 -30.78
CA SER A 7 2.70 67.79 -29.36
C SER A 7 2.19 66.78 -28.32
N LEU A 8 2.64 66.70 -27.05
CA LEU A 8 3.75 67.27 -26.24
C LEU A 8 3.75 66.49 -24.89
N VAL A 9 4.93 66.21 -24.31
CA VAL A 9 5.36 66.29 -22.88
C VAL A 9 4.55 65.63 -21.72
N ALA A 10 5.32 64.95 -20.84
CA ALA A 10 5.28 64.86 -19.35
C ALA A 10 5.27 63.39 -18.85
N ALA A 11 6.40 62.83 -18.41
CA ALA A 11 6.96 62.93 -17.04
C ALA A 11 6.12 62.25 -15.95
N GLY A 12 6.70 61.23 -15.30
CA GLY A 12 6.49 61.01 -13.87
C GLY A 12 5.94 59.64 -13.41
N ALA A 13 6.82 58.94 -12.68
CA ALA A 13 6.54 58.06 -11.53
C ALA A 13 5.80 56.73 -11.74
N ALA A 14 6.59 55.66 -11.70
CA ALA A 14 6.14 54.30 -11.44
C ALA A 14 5.68 54.14 -9.99
N ILE A 15 4.44 53.72 -9.77
CA ILE A 15 4.01 53.04 -8.54
C ILE A 15 3.00 51.94 -8.93
N VAL A 16 3.41 50.68 -8.75
CA VAL A 16 2.54 49.51 -8.90
C VAL A 16 1.89 49.25 -7.55
N PHE A 17 0.60 49.55 -7.43
CA PHE A 17 -0.24 49.06 -6.32
C PHE A 17 -1.15 47.94 -6.85
N LEU A 18 -0.85 46.70 -6.44
CA LEU A 18 -1.75 45.56 -6.58
C LEU A 18 -2.78 45.62 -5.44
N THR A 19 -3.91 46.26 -5.68
CA THR A 19 -5.13 46.12 -4.87
C THR A 19 -5.96 44.95 -5.39
N GLY A 20 -5.86 43.80 -4.73
CA GLY A 20 -6.85 42.73 -4.78
C GLY A 20 -7.61 42.67 -3.44
N CYS A 21 -8.92 42.89 -3.48
CA CYS A 21 -9.82 42.92 -2.33
C CYS A 21 -10.73 41.67 -2.27
N GLY A 22 -10.98 41.18 -1.05
CA GLY A 22 -12.19 40.46 -0.61
C GLY A 22 -12.17 38.94 -0.82
N SER A 23 -12.40 38.06 0.16
CA SER A 23 -13.27 38.14 1.35
C SER A 23 -12.81 37.19 2.46
N GLY A 24 -13.13 37.48 3.73
CA GLY A 24 -13.07 36.49 4.81
C GLY A 24 -12.41 36.90 6.14
N ASN A 25 -12.94 37.93 6.80
CA ASN A 25 -13.32 37.99 8.22
C ASN A 25 -12.46 37.24 9.27
N GLY A 26 -11.93 37.98 10.25
CA GLY A 26 -11.80 37.48 11.63
C GLY A 26 -10.39 37.49 12.23
N ALA A 27 -10.14 38.46 13.09
CA ALA A 27 -8.95 38.57 13.92
C ALA A 27 -8.83 37.41 14.93
N SER A 28 -7.60 36.95 15.20
CA SER A 28 -6.91 37.11 16.50
C SER A 28 -5.71 36.16 16.59
N ALA A 29 -4.68 36.67 17.26
CA ALA A 29 -3.40 36.02 17.53
C ALA A 29 -3.54 34.63 18.18
N HIS A 30 -2.64 33.70 17.83
CA HIS A 30 -1.54 33.24 18.69
C HIS A 30 -0.83 32.04 18.03
N ALA A 31 0.51 32.15 18.02
CA ALA A 31 1.50 31.08 18.14
C ALA A 31 1.53 29.92 17.11
N ASP A 32 2.70 29.82 16.47
CA ASP A 32 3.36 28.59 16.02
C ASP A 32 2.49 27.58 15.27
N ALA A 33 2.13 27.92 14.03
CA ALA A 33 1.77 26.91 13.04
C ALA A 33 3.03 26.15 12.62
N ALA A 34 3.43 25.16 13.42
CA ALA A 34 4.16 24.04 12.87
C ALA A 34 3.30 23.49 11.72
N SER A 35 3.74 23.72 10.49
CA SER A 35 3.14 23.10 9.32
C SER A 35 3.27 21.59 9.52
N HIS A 36 2.20 20.94 9.94
CA HIS A 36 2.06 19.50 9.77
C HIS A 36 2.07 19.26 8.26
N GLY A 37 3.27 19.02 7.72
CA GLY A 37 3.40 18.49 6.36
C GLY A 37 2.50 17.27 6.24
N ALA A 38 1.88 17.08 5.07
CA ALA A 38 1.01 15.95 4.83
C ALA A 38 1.68 14.67 5.33
N GLU A 39 1.01 13.96 6.24
CA GLU A 39 1.52 12.71 6.77
C GLU A 39 1.77 11.76 5.58
N PRO A 40 2.97 11.16 5.48
CA PRO A 40 3.26 10.26 4.38
C PRO A 40 2.22 9.12 4.36
N PRO A 41 1.82 8.65 3.17
CA PRO A 41 0.83 7.60 3.08
C PRO A 41 1.30 6.35 3.83
N PRO A 42 0.39 5.60 4.46
CA PRO A 42 0.75 4.45 5.27
C PRO A 42 1.49 3.40 4.43
N ALA A 43 2.51 2.78 5.03
CA ALA A 43 3.29 1.72 4.40
C ALA A 43 2.43 0.49 4.04
N VAL A 44 1.38 0.24 4.82
CA VAL A 44 0.44 -0.88 4.63
C VAL A 44 -0.98 -0.39 4.89
N VAL A 45 -1.90 -0.74 3.99
CA VAL A 45 -3.35 -0.53 4.14
C VAL A 45 -4.01 -1.90 4.30
N PHE A 46 -4.86 -2.06 5.31
CA PHE A 46 -5.68 -3.26 5.48
C PHE A 46 -7.15 -2.95 5.19
N LYS A 47 -7.81 -3.83 4.46
CA LYS A 47 -9.27 -3.81 4.29
C LYS A 47 -9.83 -5.20 4.55
N ALA A 48 -10.78 -5.28 5.49
CA ALA A 48 -11.48 -6.52 5.80
C ALA A 48 -12.09 -7.13 4.51
N GLY A 49 -11.88 -8.43 4.31
CA GLY A 49 -12.33 -9.15 3.11
C GLY A 49 -11.51 -8.92 1.83
N ARG A 50 -10.61 -7.93 1.80
CA ARG A 50 -9.72 -7.68 0.65
C ARG A 50 -8.25 -7.98 0.94
N GLY A 51 -7.83 -7.85 2.20
CA GLY A 51 -6.48 -8.15 2.65
C GLY A 51 -5.60 -6.92 2.79
N LEU A 52 -4.31 -7.08 2.51
CA LEU A 52 -3.27 -6.06 2.66
C LEU A 52 -2.88 -5.45 1.32
N GLN A 53 -2.68 -4.14 1.28
CA GLN A 53 -2.02 -3.45 0.18
C GLN A 53 -0.78 -2.77 0.72
N LEU A 54 0.37 -3.00 0.09
CA LEU A 54 1.65 -2.44 0.51
C LEU A 54 2.05 -1.30 -0.42
N SER A 55 2.73 -0.30 0.13
CA SER A 55 3.47 0.65 -0.70
C SER A 55 4.63 -0.08 -1.40
N PRO A 56 5.11 0.41 -2.55
CA PRO A 56 6.26 -0.18 -3.24
C PRO A 56 7.50 -0.28 -2.35
N THR A 57 7.75 0.76 -1.56
CA THR A 57 8.84 0.80 -0.59
C THR A 57 8.69 -0.29 0.47
N ALA A 58 7.50 -0.44 1.05
CA ALA A 58 7.25 -1.49 2.05
C ALA A 58 7.42 -2.89 1.47
N ALA A 59 6.90 -3.13 0.26
CA ALA A 59 7.07 -4.40 -0.44
C ALA A 59 8.56 -4.73 -0.69
N ALA A 60 9.35 -3.75 -1.12
CA ALA A 60 10.79 -3.91 -1.32
C ALA A 60 11.53 -4.21 -0.01
N HIS A 61 11.20 -3.52 1.09
CA HIS A 61 11.85 -3.74 2.39
C HIS A 61 11.64 -5.14 2.95
N ILE A 62 10.48 -5.74 2.73
CA ILE A 62 10.19 -7.10 3.20
C ILE A 62 10.64 -8.18 2.20
N GLY A 63 11.24 -7.78 1.06
CA GLY A 63 11.60 -8.70 -0.01
C GLY A 63 10.38 -9.42 -0.59
N LEU A 64 9.26 -8.72 -0.73
CA LEU A 64 8.02 -9.31 -1.24
C LEU A 64 8.26 -9.83 -2.67
N SER A 65 8.02 -11.12 -2.86
CA SER A 65 8.02 -11.75 -4.17
C SER A 65 6.80 -12.63 -4.31
N THR A 66 6.23 -12.67 -5.51
CA THR A 66 5.13 -13.57 -5.85
C THR A 66 5.60 -14.68 -6.78
N THR A 67 4.85 -15.77 -6.82
CA THR A 67 5.00 -16.88 -7.76
C THR A 67 3.61 -17.39 -8.13
N GLU A 68 3.48 -17.97 -9.30
CA GLU A 68 2.27 -18.72 -9.66
C GLU A 68 2.30 -20.09 -8.99
N VAL A 69 1.11 -20.61 -8.67
CA VAL A 69 0.91 -22.01 -8.26
C VAL A 69 1.24 -22.89 -9.47
N ALA A 70 2.23 -23.78 -9.30
CA ALA A 70 2.74 -24.61 -10.38
C ALA A 70 2.31 -26.07 -10.20
N THR A 71 1.96 -26.71 -11.29
CA THR A 71 1.73 -28.16 -11.33
C THR A 71 3.06 -28.90 -11.18
N ARG A 72 3.15 -29.83 -10.22
CA ARG A 72 4.35 -30.64 -9.96
C ARG A 72 4.02 -32.08 -9.62
N ASP A 73 5.01 -32.94 -9.82
CA ASP A 73 5.02 -34.31 -9.30
C ASP A 73 5.73 -34.31 -7.95
N LEU A 74 5.08 -34.90 -6.95
CA LEU A 74 5.58 -35.05 -5.59
C LEU A 74 5.53 -36.53 -5.19
N PRO A 75 6.28 -36.96 -4.17
CA PRO A 75 6.21 -38.34 -3.70
C PRO A 75 4.76 -38.74 -3.34
N GLY A 76 4.20 -39.66 -4.14
CA GLY A 76 2.83 -40.16 -3.95
C GLY A 76 1.73 -39.39 -4.69
N ALA A 77 2.04 -38.34 -5.46
CA ALA A 77 1.06 -37.59 -6.24
C ALA A 77 1.66 -37.00 -7.53
N ILE A 78 0.96 -37.16 -8.66
CA ILE A 78 1.41 -36.70 -9.99
C ILE A 78 0.49 -35.57 -10.44
N GLY A 79 1.06 -34.49 -10.99
CA GLY A 79 0.30 -33.38 -11.55
C GLY A 79 -0.53 -32.62 -10.52
N VAL A 80 0.00 -32.41 -9.31
CA VAL A 80 -0.70 -31.69 -8.24
C VAL A 80 -0.27 -30.22 -8.18
N PRO A 81 -1.18 -29.29 -7.81
CA PRO A 81 -0.81 -27.91 -7.60
C PRO A 81 0.11 -27.80 -6.38
N ALA A 82 1.24 -27.14 -6.56
CA ALA A 82 2.26 -27.00 -5.54
C ALA A 82 2.75 -25.55 -5.43
N ILE A 83 3.07 -25.17 -4.20
CA ILE A 83 3.65 -23.87 -3.87
C ILE A 83 5.02 -24.05 -3.21
N PRO A 84 5.92 -23.05 -3.27
CA PRO A 84 7.14 -23.08 -2.47
C PRO A 84 6.81 -23.13 -0.98
N ALA A 85 7.60 -23.86 -0.20
CA ALA A 85 7.40 -23.97 1.25
C ALA A 85 7.48 -22.61 1.96
N SER A 86 8.20 -21.63 1.40
CA SER A 86 8.29 -20.26 1.92
C SER A 86 6.99 -19.45 1.77
N ALA A 87 6.09 -19.87 0.86
CA ALA A 87 4.77 -19.26 0.68
C ALA A 87 3.78 -19.69 1.78
N LEU A 88 4.05 -20.81 2.45
CA LEU A 88 3.15 -21.37 3.46
C LEU A 88 3.32 -20.65 4.81
N LEU A 89 2.23 -20.07 5.30
CA LEU A 89 2.13 -19.56 6.66
C LEU A 89 1.46 -20.61 7.55
N ARG A 90 2.25 -21.27 8.40
CA ARG A 90 1.75 -22.19 9.43
C ARG A 90 1.52 -21.48 10.74
N THR A 91 0.31 -21.62 11.30
CA THR A 91 -0.06 -21.06 12.60
C THR A 91 -0.86 -22.08 13.42
N VAL A 92 -1.12 -21.78 14.69
CA VAL A 92 -2.03 -22.59 15.53
C VAL A 92 -3.49 -22.57 15.04
N ARG A 93 -3.85 -21.62 14.16
CA ARG A 93 -5.21 -21.51 13.58
C ARG A 93 -5.35 -22.32 12.29
N GLY A 94 -4.27 -22.92 11.80
CA GLY A 94 -4.22 -23.60 10.51
C GLY A 94 -3.12 -23.07 9.60
N ASP A 95 -3.15 -23.58 8.37
CA ASP A 95 -2.22 -23.28 7.30
C ASP A 95 -2.86 -22.28 6.32
N PHE A 96 -2.08 -21.28 5.91
CA PHE A 96 -2.56 -20.15 5.10
C PHE A 96 -1.54 -19.77 4.03
N VAL A 97 -2.01 -19.12 2.97
CA VAL A 97 -1.18 -18.51 1.93
C VAL A 97 -1.73 -17.10 1.64
N PHE A 98 -0.86 -16.17 1.24
CA PHE A 98 -1.31 -14.87 0.74
C PHE A 98 -1.45 -14.91 -0.78
N VAL A 99 -2.67 -14.72 -1.28
CA VAL A 99 -3.01 -14.69 -2.71
C VAL A 99 -3.03 -13.24 -3.19
N ALA A 100 -2.37 -12.97 -4.31
CA ALA A 100 -2.37 -11.66 -4.96
C ALA A 100 -3.63 -11.48 -5.82
N ASN A 101 -4.39 -10.42 -5.53
CA ASN A 101 -5.60 -10.06 -6.24
C ASN A 101 -5.67 -8.53 -6.43
N GLY A 102 -5.41 -8.05 -7.65
CA GLY A 102 -5.55 -6.63 -7.99
C GLY A 102 -4.73 -5.68 -7.11
N GLY A 103 -3.51 -6.09 -6.72
CA GLY A 103 -2.62 -5.33 -5.82
C GLY A 103 -2.89 -5.51 -4.32
N TRP A 104 -3.90 -6.32 -3.96
CA TRP A 104 -4.17 -6.74 -2.60
C TRP A 104 -3.65 -8.16 -2.35
N LEU A 105 -3.23 -8.42 -1.12
CA LEU A 105 -2.73 -9.70 -0.66
C LEU A 105 -3.71 -10.24 0.38
N LEU A 106 -4.52 -11.20 -0.04
CA LEU A 106 -5.56 -11.79 0.79
C LEU A 106 -5.04 -13.08 1.44
N ARG A 107 -5.17 -13.21 2.76
CA ARG A 107 -4.85 -14.45 3.47
C ARG A 107 -5.95 -15.48 3.25
N THR A 108 -5.61 -16.54 2.53
CA THR A 108 -6.52 -17.63 2.17
C THR A 108 -6.14 -18.88 2.96
N PRO A 109 -7.08 -19.56 3.64
CA PRO A 109 -6.82 -20.84 4.27
C PRO A 109 -6.57 -21.90 3.19
N VAL A 110 -5.64 -22.82 3.45
CA VAL A 110 -5.31 -23.90 2.52
C VAL A 110 -5.22 -25.23 3.25
N VAL A 111 -5.53 -26.32 2.54
CA VAL A 111 -5.24 -27.67 2.99
C VAL A 111 -3.99 -28.14 2.27
N VAL A 112 -2.95 -28.50 3.01
CA VAL A 112 -1.68 -28.95 2.43
C VAL A 112 -1.50 -30.46 2.51
N GLY A 113 -0.72 -30.99 1.58
CA GLY A 113 -0.40 -32.41 1.45
C GLY A 113 1.07 -32.72 1.68
N ALA A 114 1.63 -33.51 0.76
CA ALA A 114 3.04 -33.88 0.78
C ALA A 114 3.95 -32.65 0.68
N VAL A 115 5.10 -32.74 1.34
CA VAL A 115 6.17 -31.73 1.28
C VAL A 115 7.41 -32.43 0.80
N ASP A 116 7.99 -31.94 -0.30
CA ASP A 116 9.22 -32.49 -0.85
C ASP A 116 10.03 -31.40 -1.58
N SER A 117 11.36 -31.49 -1.52
CA SER A 117 12.28 -30.65 -2.29
C SER A 117 12.00 -29.14 -2.21
N GLY A 118 11.48 -28.65 -1.08
CA GLY A 118 11.14 -27.24 -0.88
C GLY A 118 9.78 -26.81 -1.43
N TRP A 119 8.95 -27.76 -1.89
CA TRP A 119 7.60 -27.56 -2.38
C TRP A 119 6.57 -28.22 -1.47
N VAL A 120 5.37 -27.67 -1.45
CA VAL A 120 4.24 -28.15 -0.68
C VAL A 120 3.06 -28.35 -1.62
N GLU A 121 2.51 -29.57 -1.62
CA GLU A 121 1.26 -29.90 -2.28
C GLU A 121 0.11 -29.10 -1.67
N VAL A 122 -0.76 -28.55 -2.51
CA VAL A 122 -2.01 -27.94 -2.09
C VAL A 122 -3.16 -28.85 -2.49
N LYS A 123 -3.96 -29.27 -1.51
CA LYS A 123 -5.13 -30.14 -1.71
C LYS A 123 -6.42 -29.35 -1.87
N ASP A 124 -6.51 -28.19 -1.22
CA ASP A 124 -7.67 -27.31 -1.28
C ASP A 124 -7.27 -25.85 -0.96
N GLY A 125 -8.07 -24.91 -1.45
CA GLY A 125 -7.94 -23.47 -1.19
C GLY A 125 -7.15 -22.65 -2.22
N LEU A 126 -6.45 -23.30 -3.15
CA LEU A 126 -5.78 -22.66 -4.29
C LEU A 126 -5.97 -23.49 -5.56
N TYR A 127 -5.96 -22.79 -6.70
CA TYR A 127 -6.05 -23.39 -8.03
C TYR A 127 -4.82 -23.06 -8.86
N GLU A 128 -4.60 -23.81 -9.94
CA GLU A 128 -3.55 -23.53 -10.91
C GLU A 128 -3.73 -22.13 -11.51
N GLY A 129 -2.62 -21.40 -11.67
CA GLY A 129 -2.62 -20.02 -12.17
C GLY A 129 -2.88 -18.95 -11.10
N ASP A 130 -3.25 -19.33 -9.86
CA ASP A 130 -3.30 -18.38 -8.76
C ASP A 130 -1.89 -17.84 -8.48
N THR A 131 -1.80 -16.52 -8.29
CA THR A 131 -0.54 -15.87 -7.89
C THR A 131 -0.47 -15.78 -6.37
N VAL A 132 0.56 -16.36 -5.78
CA VAL A 132 0.76 -16.40 -4.33
C VAL A 132 2.06 -15.72 -3.93
N VAL A 133 2.14 -15.24 -2.70
CA VAL A 133 3.36 -14.66 -2.14
C VAL A 133 4.37 -15.77 -1.83
N ALA A 134 5.52 -15.76 -2.50
CA ALA A 134 6.61 -16.71 -2.29
C ALA A 134 7.56 -16.29 -1.16
N LEU A 135 7.79 -14.98 -1.00
CA LEU A 135 8.72 -14.40 -0.02
C LEU A 135 8.07 -13.20 0.69
N GLY A 136 8.44 -12.98 1.95
CA GLY A 136 7.84 -11.92 2.78
C GLY A 136 6.57 -12.33 3.54
N THR A 137 6.13 -13.59 3.41
CA THR A 137 4.90 -14.15 4.02
C THR A 137 4.76 -13.84 5.51
N ARG A 138 5.83 -14.00 6.30
CA ARG A 138 5.79 -13.75 7.74
C ARG A 138 5.65 -12.25 8.08
N ALA A 139 6.28 -11.38 7.30
CA ALA A 139 6.16 -9.93 7.49
C ALA A 139 4.75 -9.44 7.15
N LEU A 140 4.13 -9.98 6.09
CA LEU A 140 2.73 -9.70 5.77
C LEU A 140 1.80 -10.11 6.91
N TRP A 141 2.00 -11.29 7.49
CA TRP A 141 1.19 -11.74 8.62
C TRP A 141 1.33 -10.83 9.85
N LEU A 142 2.54 -10.36 10.16
CA LEU A 142 2.75 -9.40 11.25
C LEU A 142 2.04 -8.07 10.96
N ALA A 143 2.10 -7.58 9.72
CA ALA A 143 1.39 -6.37 9.31
C ALA A 143 -0.13 -6.54 9.42
N GLU A 144 -0.66 -7.72 9.07
CA GLU A 144 -2.08 -8.05 9.24
C GLU A 144 -2.48 -8.05 10.72
N ILE A 145 -1.70 -8.71 11.59
CA ILE A 145 -1.98 -8.74 13.02
C ILE A 145 -1.92 -7.33 13.60
N GLN A 146 -0.93 -6.52 13.23
CA GLN A 146 -0.86 -5.13 13.66
C GLN A 146 -2.10 -4.35 13.20
N ALA A 147 -2.55 -4.55 11.97
CA ALA A 147 -3.73 -3.84 11.46
C ALA A 147 -5.03 -4.27 12.15
N VAL A 148 -5.17 -5.55 12.50
CA VAL A 148 -6.41 -6.10 13.08
C VAL A 148 -6.44 -5.98 14.61
N ASN A 149 -5.29 -6.14 15.27
CA ASN A 149 -5.18 -6.19 16.74
C ASN A 149 -4.44 -4.99 17.34
N GLY A 150 -3.87 -4.10 16.51
CA GLY A 150 -2.92 -3.08 16.97
C GLY A 150 -3.50 -1.97 17.84
N GLY A 151 -4.82 -1.78 17.87
CA GLY A 151 -5.50 -0.82 18.74
C GLY A 151 -5.15 0.65 18.47
N VAL A 152 -6.15 1.52 18.46
CA VAL A 152 -5.93 2.98 18.54
C VAL A 152 -5.30 3.28 19.90
N SER A 153 -4.18 4.01 19.94
CA SER A 153 -3.63 4.46 21.22
C SER A 153 -4.63 5.41 21.86
N CYS A 154 -5.02 5.12 23.10
CA CYS A 154 -5.74 6.04 23.97
C CYS A 154 -4.76 7.14 24.45
N THR A 155 -4.18 7.89 23.52
CA THR A 155 -3.30 9.03 23.80
C THR A 155 -3.95 10.31 23.30
N HIS A 156 -5.20 10.54 23.72
CA HIS A 156 -5.75 11.88 23.82
C HIS A 156 -5.84 12.19 25.31
N GLY A 157 -4.70 12.59 25.89
CA GLY A 157 -4.66 13.12 27.25
C GLY A 157 -5.37 14.46 27.26
N HIS A 158 -6.44 14.54 28.06
CA HIS A 158 -7.14 15.78 28.40
C HIS A 158 -6.31 16.64 29.35
#